data_AF-A0A524GEX4-F1
#
_entry.id   AF-A0A524GEX4-F1
#
_cell.length_a   1.000
_cell.length_b   1.000
_cell.length_c   1.000
_cell.angle_alpha   90.00
_cell.angle_beta   90.00
_cell.angle_gamma   90.00
#
_symmetry.space_group_name_H-M   'P 1'
#
loop_
_entity.id
_entity.type
_entity.pdbx_description
1 polymer ?
#
loop_
_entity_poly.entity_id
_entity_poly.type
_entity_poly.pdbx_seq_one_letter_code
_entity_poly.pdbx_strand_id
1 'polypeptide(L)'
;PGTGQRDGGGDAAAVPLPRPRLKDAPFDFSFSGLKSAAIRWIRDHGLAAAGEDGGAAVADFAASFEAAVIDQLMGPLDELAARHEPQLVTAAGGVAANTLLRERLTAWGLERGVEILLPARTLTTDNAAMIARAGQIRYCGGRRDDARRLDARARKAWQPPGMRAAVEFTGEVGDR
;
A
#
# COMPACT_ATOMS: atom_id res chain seq x y z
N PRO A 1 1.20 18.79 -19.40
CA PRO A 1 -0.25 18.77 -19.71
C PRO A 1 -0.68 17.34 -20.11
N GLY A 2 -1.19 16.59 -19.14
CA GLY A 2 -1.72 15.25 -19.34
C GLY A 2 -2.89 15.09 -18.39
N THR A 3 -4.07 15.51 -18.83
CA THR A 3 -5.36 15.25 -18.18
C THR A 3 -5.66 13.76 -18.32
N GLY A 4 -5.10 12.97 -17.40
CA GLY A 4 -5.30 11.53 -17.36
C GLY A 4 -6.67 11.18 -16.83
N GLN A 5 -7.66 11.14 -17.71
CA GLN A 5 -8.94 10.50 -17.42
C GLN A 5 -8.68 8.99 -17.29
N ARG A 6 -8.74 8.47 -16.06
CA ARG A 6 -8.54 7.05 -15.74
C ARG A 6 -9.88 6.40 -15.40
N ASP A 7 -9.96 5.08 -15.58
CA ASP A 7 -11.16 4.26 -15.36
C ASP A 7 -11.79 4.54 -13.98
N GLY A 8 -12.87 5.33 -13.97
CA GLY A 8 -13.50 5.88 -12.76
C GLY A 8 -13.90 7.35 -12.87
N GLY A 9 -13.37 8.10 -13.84
CA GLY A 9 -13.93 9.36 -14.32
C GLY A 9 -13.69 10.63 -13.48
N GLY A 10 -13.05 10.55 -12.31
CA GLY A 10 -12.78 11.70 -11.43
C GLY A 10 -11.42 12.38 -11.65
N ASP A 11 -11.32 13.65 -11.26
CA ASP A 11 -10.09 14.43 -11.23
C ASP A 11 -9.29 14.20 -9.94
N ALA A 12 -8.06 13.68 -10.08
CA ALA A 12 -7.14 13.41 -8.98
C ALA A 12 -6.57 14.67 -8.29
N ALA A 13 -6.81 15.86 -8.85
CA ALA A 13 -6.39 17.14 -8.27
C ALA A 13 -7.55 17.93 -7.62
N ALA A 14 -8.79 17.44 -7.70
CA ALA A 14 -9.97 18.16 -7.25
C ALA A 14 -10.01 18.37 -5.72
N VAL A 15 -9.47 17.43 -4.93
CA VAL A 15 -9.49 17.52 -3.48
C VAL A 15 -8.06 17.66 -2.91
N PRO A 16 -7.76 18.72 -2.13
CA PRO A 16 -6.45 18.95 -1.56
C PRO A 16 -6.20 18.07 -0.33
N LEU A 17 -5.90 16.79 -0.55
CA LEU A 17 -5.57 15.83 0.51
C LEU A 17 -4.08 15.87 0.89
N PRO A 18 -3.75 15.71 2.19
CA PRO A 18 -2.37 15.75 2.66
C PRO A 18 -1.59 14.50 2.22
N ARG A 19 -0.30 14.68 1.93
CA ARG A 19 0.66 13.62 1.61
C ARG A 19 1.79 13.64 2.65
N PRO A 20 1.51 13.25 3.91
CA PRO A 20 2.48 13.32 4.99
C PRO A 20 3.75 12.51 4.66
N ARG A 21 4.90 13.08 5.01
CA ARG A 21 6.20 12.39 5.06
C ARG A 21 6.78 12.52 6.46
N LEU A 22 7.35 11.44 6.97
CA LEU A 22 7.95 11.40 8.30
C LEU A 22 9.42 11.85 8.19
N LYS A 23 9.77 12.96 8.84
CA LYS A 23 11.12 13.56 8.74
C LYS A 23 12.22 12.63 9.26
N ASP A 24 11.98 11.98 10.40
CA ASP A 24 12.98 11.15 11.07
C ASP A 24 12.86 9.65 10.71
N ALA A 25 11.92 9.31 9.84
CA ALA A 25 11.65 7.94 9.38
C ALA A 25 11.24 7.96 7.89
N PRO A 26 12.17 8.28 6.98
CA PRO A 26 11.85 8.59 5.57
C PRO A 26 11.25 7.42 4.78
N PHE A 27 11.38 6.19 5.28
CA PHE A 27 10.83 4.98 4.67
C PHE A 27 9.57 4.44 5.37
N ASP A 28 9.15 5.10 6.45
CA ASP A 28 7.92 4.75 7.16
C ASP A 28 6.75 5.56 6.59
N PHE A 29 5.54 4.99 6.65
CA PHE A 29 4.32 5.61 6.13
C PHE A 29 3.38 6.02 7.27
N SER A 30 2.61 7.09 7.07
CA SER A 30 1.56 7.51 8.01
C SER A 30 0.29 7.92 7.27
N PHE A 31 -0.77 7.12 7.40
CA PHE A 31 -2.05 7.38 6.74
C PHE A 31 -3.11 7.98 7.67
N SER A 32 -2.82 8.18 8.97
CA SER A 32 -3.79 8.69 9.94
C SER A 32 -4.23 10.12 9.62
N GLY A 33 -3.29 11.00 9.28
CA GLY A 33 -3.57 12.37 8.86
C GLY A 33 -4.39 12.43 7.57
N LEU A 34 -4.07 11.58 6.59
CA LEU A 34 -4.85 11.45 5.35
C LEU A 34 -6.28 10.98 5.64
N LYS A 35 -6.46 9.96 6.48
CA LYS A 35 -7.78 9.48 6.90
C LYS A 35 -8.62 10.58 7.55
N SER A 36 -8.04 11.31 8.52
CA SER A 36 -8.75 12.38 9.22
C SER A 36 -9.15 13.52 8.28
N ALA A 37 -8.25 13.93 7.39
CA ALA A 37 -8.54 14.96 6.37
C ALA A 37 -9.64 14.50 5.40
N ALA A 38 -9.59 13.25 4.96
CA ALA A 38 -10.59 12.64 4.09
C ALA A 38 -11.98 12.61 4.74
N ILE A 39 -12.09 12.13 5.99
CA ILE A 39 -13.36 12.10 6.73
C ILE A 39 -13.92 13.52 6.89
N ARG A 40 -13.07 14.49 7.25
CA ARG A 40 -13.47 15.88 7.38
C ARG A 40 -14.01 16.42 6.05
N TRP A 41 -13.30 16.17 4.95
CA TRP A 41 -13.71 16.64 3.63
C TRP A 41 -15.08 16.09 3.22
N ILE A 42 -15.28 14.77 3.39
CA ILE A 42 -16.56 14.08 3.11
C ILE A 42 -17.71 14.76 3.86
N ARG A 43 -17.52 15.02 5.16
CA ARG A 43 -18.54 15.65 6.01
C ARG A 43 -18.80 17.10 5.58
N ASP A 44 -17.75 17.89 5.40
CA ASP A 44 -17.85 19.32 5.13
C ASP A 44 -18.47 19.58 3.72
N HIS A 45 -18.39 18.62 2.80
CA HIS A 45 -18.97 18.70 1.45
C HIS A 45 -20.22 17.81 1.25
N GLY A 46 -20.76 17.22 2.32
CA GLY A 46 -22.00 16.45 2.26
C GLY A 46 -21.94 15.17 1.41
N LEU A 47 -20.75 14.64 1.12
CA LEU A 47 -20.59 13.46 0.25
C LEU A 47 -21.20 12.19 0.85
N ALA A 48 -21.36 12.12 2.17
CA ALA A 48 -22.01 11.00 2.85
C ALA A 48 -23.51 10.87 2.55
N ALA A 49 -24.14 11.94 2.05
CA ALA A 49 -25.54 11.94 1.64
C ALA A 49 -25.70 11.70 0.13
N ALA A 50 -24.61 11.61 -0.62
CA ALA A 50 -24.67 11.19 -2.01
C ALA A 50 -25.11 9.72 -2.05
N GLY A 51 -26.18 9.42 -2.80
CA GLY A 51 -26.68 8.05 -2.98
C GLY A 51 -25.65 7.13 -3.64
N GLU A 52 -26.06 5.91 -4.00
CA GLU A 52 -25.16 4.84 -4.48
C GLU A 52 -24.28 5.23 -5.68
N ASP A 53 -24.74 6.15 -6.53
CA ASP A 53 -23.99 6.61 -7.70
C ASP A 53 -22.92 7.67 -7.39
N GLY A 54 -22.95 8.28 -6.18
CA GLY A 54 -21.96 9.23 -5.66
C GLY A 54 -21.82 10.58 -6.40
N GLY A 55 -22.15 10.63 -7.69
CA GLY A 55 -21.95 11.77 -8.58
C GLY A 55 -20.46 12.11 -8.82
N ALA A 56 -20.24 13.13 -9.64
CA ALA A 56 -18.88 13.58 -10.02
C ALA A 56 -18.01 13.94 -8.79
N ALA A 57 -18.61 14.55 -7.76
CA ALA A 57 -17.88 14.96 -6.56
C ALA A 57 -17.31 13.77 -5.76
N VAL A 58 -18.01 12.62 -5.72
CA VAL A 58 -17.49 11.40 -5.09
C VAL A 58 -16.38 10.77 -5.94
N ALA A 59 -16.53 10.78 -7.27
CA ALA A 59 -15.49 10.29 -8.18
C ALA A 59 -14.20 11.11 -8.05
N ASP A 60 -14.31 12.44 -8.04
CA ASP A 60 -13.20 13.38 -7.83
C ASP A 60 -12.52 13.16 -6.47
N PHE A 61 -13.31 13.00 -5.41
CA PHE A 61 -12.79 12.68 -4.09
C PHE A 61 -12.06 11.34 -4.07
N ALA A 62 -12.64 10.29 -4.66
CA ALA A 62 -12.05 8.96 -4.72
C ALA A 62 -10.72 8.98 -5.50
N ALA A 63 -10.69 9.65 -6.66
CA ALA A 63 -9.49 9.82 -7.47
C ALA A 63 -8.40 10.59 -6.72
N SER A 64 -8.76 11.69 -6.06
CA SER A 64 -7.82 12.49 -5.26
C SER A 64 -7.27 11.71 -4.05
N PHE A 65 -8.11 10.90 -3.40
CA PHE A 65 -7.71 10.05 -2.28
C PHE A 65 -6.77 8.93 -2.72
N GLU A 66 -7.13 8.21 -3.79
CA GLU A 66 -6.29 7.18 -4.40
C GLU A 66 -4.92 7.76 -4.77
N ALA A 67 -4.89 8.90 -5.46
CA ALA A 67 -3.65 9.58 -5.82
C ALA A 67 -2.79 9.92 -4.59
N ALA A 68 -3.39 10.45 -3.52
CA ALA A 68 -2.66 10.76 -2.29
C ALA A 68 -2.08 9.53 -1.58
N VAL A 69 -2.78 8.38 -1.63
CA VAL A 69 -2.27 7.10 -1.12
C VAL A 69 -1.10 6.61 -1.97
N ILE A 70 -1.26 6.60 -3.29
CA ILE A 70 -0.21 6.11 -4.20
C ILE A 70 1.04 7.02 -4.15
N ASP A 71 0.87 8.34 -4.06
CA ASP A 71 1.98 9.28 -3.90
C ASP A 71 2.81 8.97 -2.66
N GLN A 72 2.16 8.63 -1.54
CA GLN A 72 2.87 8.23 -0.32
C GLN A 72 3.61 6.92 -0.52
N LEU A 73 2.98 5.89 -1.09
CA LEU A 73 3.59 4.58 -1.33
C LEU A 73 4.82 4.67 -2.27
N MET A 74 4.73 5.49 -3.31
CA MET A 74 5.83 5.71 -4.25
C MET A 74 6.95 6.58 -3.65
N GLY A 75 6.64 7.38 -2.63
CA GLY A 75 7.51 8.42 -2.11
C GLY A 75 8.92 8.00 -1.70
N PRO A 76 9.12 6.83 -1.06
CA PRO A 76 10.45 6.32 -0.69
C PRO A 76 11.27 5.73 -1.83
N LEU A 77 10.66 5.38 -2.96
CA LEU A 77 11.28 4.49 -3.96
C LEU A 77 12.56 5.07 -4.57
N ASP A 78 12.61 6.39 -4.83
CA ASP A 78 13.80 7.02 -5.39
C ASP A 78 15.00 6.97 -4.46
N GLU A 79 14.80 7.26 -3.17
CA GLU A 79 15.86 7.17 -2.17
C GLU A 79 16.29 5.70 -1.94
N LEU A 80 15.33 4.77 -1.91
CA LEU A 80 15.62 3.34 -1.77
C LEU A 80 16.40 2.82 -2.98
N ALA A 81 16.04 3.22 -4.19
CA ALA A 81 16.76 2.82 -5.39
C ALA A 81 18.18 3.38 -5.43
N ALA A 82 18.36 4.65 -5.06
CA ALA A 82 19.68 5.25 -4.96
C ALA A 82 20.55 4.60 -3.87
N ARG A 83 19.95 4.12 -2.77
CA ARG A 83 20.69 3.50 -1.66
C ARG A 83 21.05 2.04 -1.90
N HIS A 84 20.17 1.28 -2.55
CA HIS A 84 20.26 -0.18 -2.62
C HIS A 84 20.46 -0.73 -4.01
N GLU A 85 20.35 0.10 -5.06
CA GLU A 85 20.51 -0.28 -6.46
C GLU A 85 19.80 -1.60 -6.81
N PRO A 86 18.49 -1.73 -6.48
CA PRO A 86 17.79 -2.99 -6.63
C PRO A 86 17.67 -3.33 -8.13
N GLN A 87 17.97 -4.59 -8.47
CA GLN A 87 17.70 -5.11 -9.81
C GLN A 87 16.20 -5.32 -10.05
N LEU A 88 15.45 -5.58 -8.98
CA LEU A 88 14.05 -5.95 -9.00
C LEU A 88 13.28 -5.29 -7.86
N VAL A 89 12.12 -4.72 -8.18
CA VAL A 89 11.12 -4.27 -7.22
C VAL A 89 9.81 -5.04 -7.44
N THR A 90 9.17 -5.42 -6.34
CA THR A 90 7.87 -6.11 -6.34
C THR A 90 6.94 -5.48 -5.30
N ALA A 91 5.63 -5.69 -5.46
CA ALA A 91 4.63 -5.28 -4.49
C ALA A 91 3.62 -6.42 -4.26
N ALA A 92 3.23 -6.60 -3.01
CA ALA A 92 2.27 -7.61 -2.56
C ALA A 92 1.24 -7.01 -1.59
N GLY A 93 0.19 -7.78 -1.28
CA GLY A 93 -0.94 -7.32 -0.48
C GLY A 93 -2.06 -6.74 -1.35
N GLY A 94 -3.25 -6.59 -0.77
CA GLY A 94 -4.45 -6.20 -1.53
C GLY A 94 -4.32 -4.88 -2.31
N VAL A 95 -3.61 -3.89 -1.74
CA VAL A 95 -3.36 -2.61 -2.40
C VAL A 95 -2.50 -2.76 -3.66
N ALA A 96 -1.65 -3.80 -3.75
CA ALA A 96 -0.89 -4.09 -4.97
C ALA A 96 -1.79 -4.53 -6.15
N ALA A 97 -3.08 -4.79 -5.91
CA ALA A 97 -4.05 -4.97 -6.99
C ALA A 97 -4.45 -3.64 -7.64
N ASN A 98 -4.15 -2.48 -7.05
CA ASN A 98 -4.57 -1.17 -7.54
C ASN A 98 -3.98 -0.83 -8.91
N THR A 99 -4.80 -0.31 -9.83
CA THR A 99 -4.37 0.00 -11.20
C THR A 99 -3.37 1.16 -11.24
N LEU A 100 -3.68 2.26 -10.55
CA LEU A 100 -2.80 3.43 -10.50
C LEU A 100 -1.42 3.10 -9.93
N LEU A 101 -1.36 2.30 -8.85
CA LEU A 101 -0.10 1.84 -8.28
C LEU A 101 0.74 1.03 -9.28
N ARG A 102 0.11 0.07 -9.97
CA ARG A 102 0.79 -0.78 -10.95
C ARG A 102 1.37 0.04 -12.09
N GLU A 103 0.58 0.94 -12.66
CA GLU A 103 1.02 1.84 -13.73
C GLU A 103 2.20 2.69 -13.29
N ARG A 104 2.13 3.28 -12.09
CA ARG A 104 3.20 4.14 -11.58
C ARG A 104 4.47 3.38 -11.23
N LEU A 105 4.38 2.18 -10.66
CA LEU A 105 5.54 1.33 -10.43
C LEU A 105 6.20 0.93 -11.74
N THR A 106 5.43 0.48 -12.73
CA THR A 106 5.96 0.09 -14.05
C THR A 106 6.64 1.26 -14.75
N ALA A 107 6.03 2.44 -14.77
CA ALA A 107 6.64 3.64 -15.35
C ALA A 107 7.94 4.03 -14.61
N TRP A 108 7.90 4.04 -13.28
CA TRP A 108 9.06 4.35 -12.44
C TRP A 108 10.24 3.41 -12.70
N GLY A 109 9.98 2.10 -12.83
CA GLY A 109 11.01 1.10 -13.11
C GLY A 109 11.59 1.23 -14.52
N LEU A 110 10.75 1.48 -15.52
CA LEU A 110 11.19 1.72 -16.90
C LEU A 110 12.16 2.91 -17.00
N GLU A 111 11.86 4.01 -16.32
CA GLU A 111 12.72 5.21 -16.29
C GLU A 111 14.09 4.96 -15.65
N ARG A 112 14.19 3.97 -14.75
CA ARG A 112 15.39 3.69 -13.94
C ARG A 112 16.14 2.43 -14.35
N GLY A 113 15.62 1.67 -15.31
CA GLY A 113 16.17 0.36 -15.67
C GLY A 113 16.04 -0.68 -14.56
N VAL A 114 15.04 -0.54 -13.68
CA VAL A 114 14.75 -1.48 -12.59
C VAL A 114 13.60 -2.39 -13.02
N GLU A 115 13.77 -3.70 -12.87
CA GLU A 115 12.71 -4.66 -13.18
C GLU A 115 11.54 -4.49 -12.19
N ILE A 116 10.31 -4.55 -12.70
CA ILE A 116 9.09 -4.48 -11.90
C ILE A 116 8.30 -5.77 -12.10
N LEU A 117 8.29 -6.64 -11.08
CA LEU A 117 7.55 -7.89 -11.11
C LEU A 117 6.35 -7.82 -10.17
N LEU A 118 5.16 -7.70 -10.73
CA LEU A 118 3.91 -7.65 -9.98
C LEU A 118 3.10 -8.93 -10.20
N PRO A 119 2.65 -9.62 -9.14
CA PRO A 119 1.83 -10.81 -9.28
C PRO A 119 0.52 -10.50 -10.00
N ALA A 120 -0.11 -11.52 -10.59
CA ALA A 120 -1.47 -11.42 -11.10
C ALA A 120 -2.41 -10.89 -10.00
N ARG A 121 -3.41 -10.08 -10.37
CA ARG A 121 -4.32 -9.43 -9.40
C ARG A 121 -5.06 -10.43 -8.50
N THR A 122 -5.34 -11.62 -9.00
CA THR A 122 -5.96 -12.70 -8.22
C THR A 122 -5.04 -13.29 -7.14
N LEU A 123 -3.73 -13.02 -7.22
CA LEU A 123 -2.71 -13.52 -6.30
C LEU A 123 -2.19 -12.46 -5.33
N THR A 124 -2.66 -11.21 -5.40
CA THR A 124 -2.16 -10.11 -4.55
C THR A 124 -2.86 -10.03 -3.20
N THR A 125 -4.13 -10.43 -3.13
CA THR A 125 -4.90 -10.55 -1.88
C THR A 125 -4.59 -11.89 -1.20
N ASP A 126 -4.93 -12.02 0.08
CA ASP A 126 -4.72 -13.24 0.83
C ASP A 126 -5.36 -14.45 0.14
N ASN A 127 -4.56 -15.49 -0.11
CA ASN A 127 -5.01 -16.70 -0.81
C ASN A 127 -4.23 -17.94 -0.35
N ALA A 128 -4.82 -19.13 -0.50
CA ALA A 128 -4.17 -20.37 -0.09
C ALA A 128 -2.92 -20.72 -0.92
N ALA A 129 -2.83 -20.24 -2.17
CA ALA A 129 -1.71 -20.53 -3.05
C ALA A 129 -0.40 -19.92 -2.53
N MET A 130 -0.42 -18.72 -1.94
CA MET A 130 0.77 -18.12 -1.33
C MET A 130 1.27 -18.92 -0.12
N ILE A 131 0.34 -19.48 0.67
CA ILE A 131 0.67 -20.33 1.82
C ILE A 131 1.24 -21.66 1.36
N ALA A 132 0.64 -22.29 0.35
CA ALA A 132 1.13 -23.52 -0.25
C ALA A 132 2.55 -23.34 -0.83
N ARG A 133 2.79 -22.23 -1.55
CA ARG A 133 4.11 -21.91 -2.10
C ARG A 133 5.14 -21.65 -1.01
N ALA A 134 4.80 -20.89 0.03
CA ALA A 134 5.69 -20.66 1.16
C ALA A 134 6.05 -21.97 1.89
N GLY A 135 5.06 -22.87 2.06
CA GLY A 135 5.26 -24.22 2.60
C GLY A 135 6.18 -25.06 1.71
N GLN A 136 5.95 -25.07 0.40
CA GLN A 136 6.80 -25.75 -0.58
C GLN A 136 8.26 -25.27 -0.51
N ILE A 137 8.48 -23.95 -0.50
CA ILE A 137 9.84 -23.38 -0.39
C ILE A 137 10.52 -23.82 0.92
N ARG A 138 9.80 -23.81 2.05
CA ARG A 138 10.33 -24.30 3.33
C ARG A 138 10.68 -25.79 3.28
N TYR A 139 9.79 -26.61 2.74
CA TYR A 139 9.97 -28.05 2.63
C TYR A 139 11.18 -28.42 1.75
N CYS A 140 11.31 -27.78 0.57
CA CYS A 140 12.44 -27.94 -0.33
C CYS A 140 13.75 -27.45 0.28
N GLY A 141 13.71 -26.41 1.12
CA GLY A 141 14.85 -25.92 1.90
C GLY A 141 15.18 -26.75 3.15
N GLY A 142 14.61 -27.96 3.30
CA GLY A 142 14.91 -28.86 4.41
C GLY A 142 14.20 -28.54 5.73
N ARG A 143 13.38 -27.49 5.81
CA ARG A 143 12.57 -27.18 6.99
C ARG A 143 11.26 -27.97 6.93
N ARG A 144 11.22 -29.07 7.67
CA ARG A 144 10.10 -30.01 7.71
C ARG A 144 9.57 -30.11 9.13
N ASP A 145 8.27 -29.92 9.29
CA ASP A 145 7.56 -30.19 10.53
C ASP A 145 7.01 -31.62 10.49
N ASP A 146 6.97 -32.31 11.64
CA ASP A 146 6.32 -33.62 11.74
C ASP A 146 4.81 -33.44 11.92
N ALA A 147 4.05 -33.64 10.83
CA ALA A 147 2.61 -33.49 10.81
C ALA A 147 1.88 -34.34 11.88
N ARG A 148 2.50 -35.41 12.41
CA ARG A 148 1.91 -36.27 13.44
C ARG A 148 1.96 -35.66 14.84
N ARG A 149 2.82 -34.67 15.07
CA ARG A 149 2.97 -34.05 16.40
C ARG A 149 1.81 -33.11 16.73
N LEU A 150 1.06 -32.65 15.73
CA LEU A 150 -0.07 -31.73 15.87
C LEU A 150 0.27 -30.52 16.77
N ASP A 151 1.54 -30.07 16.73
CA ASP A 151 2.09 -29.01 17.58
C ASP A 151 2.15 -27.65 16.86
N ALA A 152 1.42 -27.52 15.75
CA ALA A 152 1.23 -26.26 15.04
C ALA A 152 0.44 -25.26 15.90
N ARG A 153 1.15 -24.32 16.52
CA ARG A 153 0.55 -23.25 17.34
C ARG A 153 0.44 -21.95 16.55
N ALA A 154 -0.74 -21.34 16.56
CA ALA A 154 -0.91 -19.99 16.06
C ALA A 154 -0.09 -19.01 16.91
N ARG A 155 0.55 -18.03 16.25
CA ARG A 155 1.26 -16.94 16.91
C ARG A 155 0.46 -15.65 16.73
N LYS A 156 0.04 -15.02 17.82
CA LYS A 156 -0.71 -13.75 17.79
C LYS A 156 0.10 -12.62 17.17
N ALA A 157 1.41 -12.59 17.45
CA ALA A 157 2.36 -11.71 16.81
C ALA A 157 3.47 -12.56 16.18
N TRP A 158 3.69 -12.36 14.88
CA TRP A 158 4.79 -12.96 14.15
C TRP A 158 5.54 -11.87 13.42
N GLN A 159 6.82 -11.67 13.77
CA GLN A 159 7.72 -10.79 13.04
C GLN A 159 8.56 -11.61 12.07
N PRO A 160 8.51 -11.31 10.76
CA PRO A 160 9.44 -11.89 9.80
C PRO A 160 10.89 -11.53 10.17
N PRO A 161 11.85 -12.46 10.02
CA PRO A 161 13.26 -12.14 10.19
C PRO A 161 13.67 -10.94 9.33
N GLY A 162 14.40 -9.99 9.91
CA GLY A 162 14.89 -8.80 9.21
C GLY A 162 13.88 -7.65 9.07
N MET A 163 12.62 -7.84 9.51
CA MET A 163 11.63 -6.75 9.57
C MET A 163 11.69 -6.09 10.94
N ARG A 164 11.73 -4.75 10.98
CA ARG A 164 11.61 -4.00 12.25
C ARG A 164 10.22 -4.27 12.86
N ALA A 165 10.17 -4.37 14.19
CA ALA A 165 8.89 -4.40 14.89
C ALA A 165 8.08 -3.16 14.54
N ALA A 166 6.77 -3.31 14.29
CA ALA A 166 5.89 -2.14 14.19
C ALA A 166 6.01 -1.36 15.51
N VAL A 167 6.29 -0.05 15.41
CA VAL A 167 6.30 0.83 16.58
C VAL A 167 4.86 0.92 17.09
N GLU A 168 4.61 0.40 18.30
CA GLU A 168 3.33 0.63 18.96
C GLU A 168 3.22 2.13 19.25
N PHE A 169 2.25 2.79 18.62
CA PHE A 169 1.92 4.17 18.92
C PHE A 169 1.18 4.18 20.27
N THR A 170 1.93 4.21 21.37
CA THR A 170 1.37 4.45 22.71
C THR A 170 0.91 5.90 22.72
N GLY A 171 -0.39 6.11 22.55
CA GLY A 171 -1.01 7.42 22.35
C GLY A 171 -0.96 8.33 23.59
N GLU A 172 0.22 8.73 24.03
CA GLU A 172 0.36 9.92 24.87
C GLU A 172 0.25 11.14 23.97
N VAL A 173 -0.98 11.64 23.86
CA VAL A 173 -1.26 13.00 23.39
C VAL A 173 -0.70 13.92 24.47
N GLY A 174 0.53 14.40 24.24
CA GLY A 174 1.12 15.45 25.07
C GLY A 174 0.26 16.70 25.00
N ASP A 175 -0.35 17.05 26.12
CA ASP A 175 -1.05 18.30 26.36
C ASP A 175 -0.05 19.46 26.19
N ARG A 176 -0.25 20.29 25.15
CA ARG A 176 0.44 21.56 24.94
C ARG A 176 -0.47 22.56 24.24
#